data_AF-A0A3B8TCN7-F1
#
_entry.id   AF-A0A3B8TCN7-F1
#
_cell.length_a   1.000
_cell.length_b   1.000
_cell.length_c   1.000
_cell.angle_alpha   90.00
_cell.angle_beta   90.00
_cell.angle_gamma   90.00
#
_symmetry.space_group_name_H-M   'P 1'
#
loop_
_entity.id
_entity.type
_entity.pdbx_description
1 polymer ?
#
loop_
_entity_poly.entity_id
_entity_poly.type
_entity_poly.pdbx_seq_one_letter_code
_entity_poly.pdbx_strand_id
1 'polypeptide(L)'
;ANALEHLRQPLEAKTITLAKAQYNMTLPANFQLIAAMNPSPTGDIYDGRSTYDQNMRYLQKVSGPLLDRIDIQIEVKKVNLNQVNSVSMPSHAPAIIEPEVRSAQLKTQV
;
A
#
# COMPACT_ATOMS: atom_id res chain seq x y z
N ALA A 1 -16.42 -5.08 -1.73
CA ALA A 1 -15.26 -4.18 -1.97
C ALA A 1 -15.53 -2.87 -1.24
N ASN A 2 -15.13 -2.75 0.03
CA ASN A 2 -15.53 -1.61 0.88
C ASN A 2 -14.37 -1.00 1.67
N ALA A 3 -13.40 -1.81 2.10
CA ALA A 3 -12.30 -1.33 2.94
C ALA A 3 -11.29 -0.42 2.22
N LEU A 4 -10.98 -0.68 0.95
CA LEU A 4 -9.99 0.11 0.20
C LEU A 4 -10.47 1.54 -0.06
N GLU A 5 -11.75 1.72 -0.38
CA GLU A 5 -12.34 3.06 -0.58
C GLU A 5 -12.24 3.94 0.67
N HIS A 6 -12.29 3.32 1.85
CA HIS A 6 -12.14 4.02 3.12
C HIS A 6 -10.73 4.56 3.37
N LEU A 7 -9.69 4.11 2.64
CA LEU A 7 -8.32 4.64 2.77
C LEU A 7 -8.19 6.06 2.22
N ARG A 8 -9.11 6.52 1.38
CA ARG A 8 -9.03 7.85 0.78
C ARG A 8 -9.04 8.97 1.83
N GLN A 9 -9.93 8.89 2.82
CA GLN A 9 -9.99 9.89 3.89
C GLN A 9 -8.69 9.94 4.72
N PRO A 10 -8.13 8.82 5.21
CA PRO A 10 -6.83 8.80 5.87
C PRO A 10 -5.70 9.40 5.03
N LEU A 11 -5.63 9.09 3.74
CA LEU A 11 -4.59 9.60 2.84
C LEU A 11 -4.68 11.13 2.65
N GLU A 12 -5.89 11.68 2.62
CA GLU A 12 -6.12 13.12 2.42
C GLU A 12 -6.04 13.91 3.73
N ALA A 13 -6.78 13.48 4.75
CA ALA A 13 -6.97 14.23 6.00
C ALA A 13 -5.92 13.88 7.06
N LYS A 14 -5.14 12.81 6.87
CA LYS A 14 -4.18 12.28 7.86
C LYS A 14 -4.83 11.96 9.20
N THR A 15 -6.14 11.69 9.21
CA THR A 15 -6.92 11.29 10.38
C THR A 15 -7.98 10.28 9.99
N ILE A 16 -8.44 9.50 10.96
CA ILE A 16 -9.57 8.59 10.81
C ILE A 16 -10.55 8.77 11.97
N THR A 17 -11.84 8.77 11.67
CA THR A 17 -12.89 8.88 12.69
C THR A 17 -13.60 7.55 12.85
N LEU A 18 -13.57 7.01 14.06
CA LEU A 18 -14.25 5.78 14.44
C LEU A 18 -15.59 6.14 15.09
N ALA A 19 -16.67 5.99 14.34
CA ALA A 19 -18.04 6.14 14.85
C ALA A 19 -18.60 4.77 15.25
N LYS A 20 -18.80 4.58 16.56
CA LYS A 20 -19.49 3.41 17.14
C LYS A 20 -20.67 3.88 17.97
N ALA A 21 -21.60 2.96 18.25
CA ALA A 21 -22.87 3.28 18.91
C ALA A 21 -22.73 4.08 20.23
N GLN A 22 -21.62 3.91 20.96
CA GLN A 22 -21.39 4.54 22.26
C GLN A 22 -20.24 5.56 22.27
N TYR A 23 -19.46 5.69 21.19
CA TYR A 23 -18.34 6.61 21.15
C TYR A 23 -17.99 7.05 19.73
N ASN A 24 -17.52 8.29 19.64
CA ASN A 24 -16.98 8.89 18.44
C ASN A 24 -15.57 9.39 18.76
N MET A 25 -14.55 8.80 18.12
CA MET A 25 -13.16 9.13 18.37
C MET A 25 -12.41 9.36 17.06
N THR A 26 -11.65 10.46 16.99
CA THR A 26 -10.77 10.75 15.86
C THR A 26 -9.33 10.47 16.24
N LEU A 27 -8.64 9.69 15.39
CA LEU A 27 -7.27 9.27 15.59
C LEU A 27 -6.37 9.80 14.46
N PRO A 28 -5.08 10.07 14.74
CA PRO A 28 -4.13 10.43 13.70
C PRO A 28 -3.86 9.23 12.78
N ALA A 29 -3.70 9.51 11.50
CA ALA A 29 -3.41 8.55 10.43
C ALA A 29 -2.35 9.13 9.47
N ASN A 30 -1.22 9.57 10.03
CA ASN A 30 -0.11 10.13 9.25
C ASN A 30 0.86 9.00 8.85
N PHE A 31 0.67 8.44 7.66
CA PHE A 31 1.49 7.35 7.13
C PHE A 31 1.78 7.54 5.64
N GLN A 32 2.82 6.87 5.15
CA GLN A 32 3.08 6.73 3.71
C GLN A 32 2.52 5.40 3.24
N LEU A 33 1.68 5.42 2.20
CA LEU A 33 1.15 4.20 1.60
C LEU A 33 2.13 3.69 0.54
N ILE A 34 2.59 2.46 0.73
CA ILE A 34 3.31 1.69 -0.28
C ILE A 34 2.47 0.45 -0.56
N ALA A 35 2.13 0.23 -1.83
CA ALA A 35 1.29 -0.88 -2.24
C ALA A 35 1.83 -1.50 -3.53
N ALA A 36 1.52 -2.77 -3.73
CA ALA A 36 1.78 -3.50 -4.95
C ALA A 36 0.54 -4.33 -5.30
N MET A 37 0.32 -4.52 -6.59
CA MET A 37 -0.69 -5.44 -7.10
C MET A 37 -0.15 -6.22 -8.27
N ASN A 38 -0.71 -7.40 -8.48
CA ASN A 38 -0.38 -8.20 -9.65
C ASN A 38 -1.11 -7.65 -10.89
N PRO A 39 -0.63 -7.90 -12.10
CA PRO A 39 -1.32 -7.48 -13.33
C PRO A 39 -2.57 -8.33 -13.63
N SER A 40 -2.70 -9.51 -12.99
CA SER A 40 -3.81 -10.44 -13.11
C SER A 40 -4.00 -11.23 -11.80
N PRO A 41 -5.11 -11.97 -11.64
CA PRO A 41 -5.27 -12.90 -10.52
C PRO A 41 -4.16 -13.95 -10.41
N THR A 42 -3.53 -14.31 -11.52
CA THR A 42 -2.53 -15.39 -11.63
C THR A 42 -1.10 -14.86 -11.57
N GLY A 43 -0.91 -13.54 -11.56
CA GLY A 43 0.40 -12.88 -11.56
C GLY A 43 1.03 -12.69 -12.94
N ASP A 44 0.41 -13.23 -13.99
CA ASP A 44 0.88 -13.14 -15.36
C ASP A 44 -0.33 -13.03 -16.31
N ILE A 45 -0.34 -12.04 -17.19
CA ILE A 45 -1.44 -11.84 -18.16
C ILE A 45 -1.30 -12.72 -19.40
N TYR A 46 -0.14 -13.36 -19.60
CA TYR A 46 0.20 -14.15 -20.80
C TYR A 46 0.22 -15.66 -20.56
N ASP A 47 -0.03 -16.12 -19.34
CA ASP A 47 0.04 -17.54 -18.97
C ASP A 47 -1.19 -18.37 -19.37
N GLY A 48 -2.25 -17.72 -19.88
CA GLY A 48 -3.51 -18.37 -20.26
C GLY A 48 -4.32 -18.92 -19.09
N ARG A 49 -3.94 -18.65 -17.84
CA ARG A 49 -4.61 -19.15 -16.63
C ARG A 49 -5.77 -18.26 -16.17
N SER A 50 -5.89 -17.06 -16.71
CA SER A 50 -7.04 -16.17 -16.49
C SER A 50 -7.57 -15.57 -17.79
N THR A 51 -8.88 -15.40 -17.86
CA THR A 51 -9.53 -14.75 -19.01
C THR A 51 -9.37 -13.23 -18.96
N TYR A 52 -9.57 -12.57 -20.10
CA TYR A 52 -9.58 -11.11 -20.17
C TYR A 52 -10.59 -10.49 -19.18
N ASP A 53 -11.80 -11.02 -19.10
CA ASP A 53 -12.82 -10.55 -18.15
C ASP A 53 -12.38 -10.72 -16.68
N GLN A 54 -11.70 -11.83 -16.35
CA GLN A 54 -11.17 -12.04 -15.01
C GLN A 54 -10.06 -11.02 -14.67
N ASN A 55 -9.21 -10.68 -15.65
CA ASN A 55 -8.16 -9.68 -15.48
C ASN A 55 -8.77 -8.29 -15.26
N MET A 56 -9.75 -7.89 -16.07
CA MET A 56 -10.43 -6.60 -15.92
C MET A 56 -11.14 -6.48 -14.57
N ARG A 57 -11.88 -7.53 -14.15
CA ARG A 57 -12.52 -7.56 -12.83
C ARG A 57 -11.52 -7.50 -11.69
N TYR A 58 -10.32 -8.05 -11.86
CA TYR A 58 -9.26 -7.98 -10.84
C TYR A 58 -8.74 -6.56 -10.68
N LEU A 59 -8.42 -5.88 -11.79
CA LEU A 59 -7.91 -4.51 -11.77
C LEU A 59 -8.96 -3.52 -11.23
N GLN A 60 -10.23 -3.75 -11.53
CA GLN A 60 -11.36 -2.95 -11.02
C GLN A 60 -11.59 -3.07 -9.50
N LYS A 61 -10.87 -3.95 -8.80
CA LYS A 61 -10.94 -4.02 -7.32
C LYS A 61 -10.40 -2.77 -6.64
N VAL A 62 -9.57 -2.00 -7.34
CA VAL A 62 -9.05 -0.72 -6.88
C VAL A 62 -9.71 0.37 -7.68
N SER A 63 -10.39 1.30 -6.99
CA SER A 63 -11.13 2.36 -7.64
C SER A 63 -10.20 3.44 -8.20
N GLY A 64 -10.65 4.11 -9.27
CA GLY A 64 -9.99 5.31 -9.79
C GLY A 64 -9.74 6.37 -8.70
N PRO A 65 -10.73 6.76 -7.88
CA PRO A 65 -10.53 7.74 -6.81
C PRO A 65 -9.43 7.39 -5.79
N LEU A 66 -9.16 6.11 -5.55
CA LEU A 66 -8.04 5.70 -4.70
C LEU A 66 -6.70 5.76 -5.47
N LEU A 67 -6.69 5.34 -6.74
CA LEU A 67 -5.52 5.45 -7.62
C LEU A 67 -5.08 6.90 -7.84
N ASP A 68 -6.04 7.83 -7.88
CA ASP A 68 -5.78 9.29 -7.98
C ASP A 68 -5.00 9.84 -6.77
N ARG A 69 -4.87 9.05 -5.69
CA ARG A 69 -4.08 9.39 -4.49
C ARG A 69 -2.72 8.69 -4.45
N ILE A 70 -2.33 7.99 -5.51
CA ILE A 70 -1.03 7.35 -5.65
C ILE A 70 -0.19 8.17 -6.62
N ASP A 71 0.69 9.01 -6.07
CA ASP A 71 1.53 9.91 -6.86
C ASP A 71 2.53 9.15 -7.75
N ILE A 72 3.09 8.04 -7.23
CA ILE A 72 4.12 7.26 -7.91
C ILE A 72 3.57 5.88 -8.25
N GLN A 73 3.47 5.60 -9.54
CA GLN A 73 3.08 4.28 -10.07
C GLN A 73 4.22 3.75 -10.93
N ILE A 74 4.70 2.56 -10.59
CA ILE A 74 5.82 1.91 -11.27
C ILE A 74 5.37 0.52 -11.72
N GLU A 75 5.49 0.23 -13.01
CA GLU A 75 5.28 -1.11 -13.54
C GLU A 75 6.54 -1.96 -13.29
N VAL A 76 6.37 -3.08 -12.58
CA VAL A 76 7.46 -4.00 -12.27
C VAL A 76 7.41 -5.17 -13.25
N LYS A 77 8.46 -5.32 -14.06
CA LYS A 77 8.60 -6.45 -14.98
C LYS A 77 8.81 -7.74 -14.21
N LYS A 78 8.21 -8.83 -14.72
CA LYS A 78 8.45 -10.18 -14.22
C LYS A 78 9.94 -10.50 -14.29
N VAL A 79 10.51 -10.91 -13.16
CA VAL A 79 11.92 -11.28 -13.08
C VAL A 79 12.11 -12.65 -13.73
N ASN A 80 13.12 -12.77 -14.59
CA ASN A 80 13.55 -14.07 -15.09
C ASN A 80 14.38 -14.77 -14.00
N LEU A 81 13.89 -15.89 -13.48
CA LEU A 81 14.54 -16.63 -12.39
C LEU A 81 15.99 -17.04 -12.74
N ASN A 82 16.31 -17.23 -14.02
CA ASN A 82 17.67 -17.57 -14.45
C ASN A 82 18.65 -16.39 -14.28
N GLN A 83 18.16 -15.16 -14.19
CA GLN A 83 18.97 -13.95 -13.99
C GLN A 83 19.23 -13.65 -12.51
N VAL A 84 18.38 -14.13 -11.59
CA VAL A 84 18.47 -13.84 -10.15
C VAL A 84 19.73 -14.44 -9.51
N ASN A 85 20.22 -15.56 -10.02
CA ASN A 85 21.40 -16.25 -9.48
C ASN A 85 22.74 -15.55 -9.82
N SER A 86 22.73 -14.47 -10.60
CA SER A 86 23.95 -13.77 -11.05
C SER A 86 24.31 -12.54 -10.22
N VAL A 87 23.48 -12.15 -9.24
CA VAL A 87 23.76 -10.99 -8.38
C VAL A 87 24.59 -11.43 -7.18
N SER A 88 25.91 -11.30 -7.29
CA SER A 88 26.79 -11.31 -6.11
C SER A 88 26.55 -10.01 -5.32
N MET A 89 26.08 -10.15 -4.08
CA MET A 89 25.83 -9.01 -3.20
C MET A 89 27.15 -8.27 -2.88
N PRO A 90 27.28 -6.96 -3.13
CA PRO A 90 28.35 -6.19 -2.51
C PRO A 90 28.09 -6.11 -1.00
N SER A 91 29.08 -6.49 -0.20
CA SER A 91 29.00 -6.42 1.26
C SER A 91 28.93 -4.96 1.74
N HIS A 92 27.74 -4.41 1.85
CA HIS A 92 27.54 -3.19 2.63
C HIS A 92 26.60 -3.53 3.78
N ALA A 93 27.14 -3.46 4.99
CA ALA A 93 26.39 -3.63 6.22
C ALA A 93 25.22 -2.65 6.24
N PRO A 94 24.01 -3.06 6.67
CA PRO A 94 22.89 -2.15 6.76
C PRO A 94 23.22 -1.08 7.80
N ALA A 95 23.30 0.18 7.37
CA ALA A 95 23.24 1.30 8.30
C ALA A 95 21.87 1.23 8.98
N ILE A 96 21.86 0.89 10.27
CA ILE A 96 20.66 0.89 11.11
C ILE A 96 20.18 2.34 11.14
N ILE A 97 19.10 2.63 10.42
CA ILE A 97 18.37 3.89 10.57
C ILE A 97 17.50 3.71 11.81
N GLU A 98 17.95 4.19 12.96
CA GLU A 98 17.10 4.26 14.13
C GLU A 98 15.92 5.19 13.84
N PRO A 99 14.67 4.77 14.05
CA PRO A 99 13.55 5.68 13.98
C PRO A 99 13.65 6.63 15.19
N GLU A 100 14.03 7.87 14.94
CA GLU A 100 13.97 8.96 15.92
C GLU A 100 12.50 9.27 16.23
N VAL A 101 11.89 8.44 17.08
CA VAL A 101 10.56 8.68 17.64
C VAL A 101 10.70 9.83 18.63
N ARG A 102 10.66 11.05 18.09
CA ARG A 102 10.60 12.28 18.87
C ARG A 102 9.35 12.23 19.74
N SER A 103 9.59 12.06 21.03
CA SER A 103 8.64 12.11 22.13
C SER A 103 7.68 13.31 22.01
N ALA A 104 6.47 13.06 21.51
CA ALA A 104 5.34 13.94 21.73
C ALA A 104 4.74 13.60 23.10
N GLN A 105 5.23 14.29 24.14
CA GLN A 105 4.65 14.28 25.47
C GLN A 105 3.19 14.76 25.39
N LEU A 106 2.23 13.85 25.57
CA LEU A 106 0.87 14.23 25.95
C LEU A 106 0.90 14.72 27.40
N LYS A 107 0.99 16.05 27.55
CA LYS A 107 0.49 16.73 28.75
C LYS A 107 -1.02 16.72 28.68
N THR A 108 -1.65 15.80 29.40
CA THR A 108 -3.06 15.93 29.77
C THR A 108 -3.12 16.32 31.24
N GLN A 109 -3.42 17.59 31.47
CA GLN A 109 -3.84 18.14 32.73
C GLN A 109 -5.21 18.76 32.45
N VAL A 110 -6.28 18.03 32.80
CA VAL A 110 -7.51 18.51 33.46
C VAL A 110 -8.07 17.31 34.22
#